data_AF-A0A510KFQ9-F1
#
_entry.id   AF-A0A510KFQ9-F1
#
_cell.length_a   1.000
_cell.length_b   1.000
_cell.length_c   1.000
_cell.angle_alpha   90.00
_cell.angle_beta   90.00
_cell.angle_gamma   90.00
#
_symmetry.space_group_name_H-M   'P 1'
#
loop_
_entity.id
_entity.type
_entity.pdbx_description
1 polymer ?
#
loop_
_entity_poly.entity_id
_entity_poly.type
_entity_poly.pdbx_seq_one_letter_code
_entity_poly.pdbx_strand_id
1 'polypeptide(L)' 'MKESGIKECIKLGETLSNWEKEINNIQKYNINNGFVEGKNNKIKVIKRLSYGIKKIDNLRKLIQLRIS' A
#
# COMPACT_ATOMS: atom_id res chain seq x y z
N MET A 1 -19.86 17.45 4.46
CA MET A 1 -18.69 17.66 3.56
C MET A 1 -19.04 18.41 2.29
N LYS A 2 -20.19 18.15 1.63
CA LYS A 2 -20.60 18.87 0.41
C LYS A 2 -20.92 20.36 0.61
N GLU A 3 -21.36 20.75 1.80
CA GLU A 3 -21.69 22.14 2.15
C GLU A 3 -20.48 23.04 2.42
N SER A 4 -19.28 22.46 2.58
CA SER A 4 -18.07 23.23 2.93
C SER A 4 -17.56 24.10 1.78
N GLY A 5 -17.96 23.85 0.52
CA GLY A 5 -17.48 24.57 -0.67
C GLY A 5 -16.00 24.31 -1.04
N ILE A 6 -15.24 23.64 -0.18
CA ILE A 6 -13.82 23.29 -0.39
C ILE A 6 -13.74 22.03 -1.25
N LYS A 7 -13.12 22.14 -2.43
CA LYS A 7 -13.05 21.06 -3.42
C LYS A 7 -12.38 19.80 -2.87
N GLU A 8 -11.33 19.97 -2.08
CA GLU A 8 -10.58 18.90 -1.44
C GLU A 8 -11.45 18.11 -0.45
N CYS A 9 -12.30 18.80 0.32
CA CYS A 9 -13.22 18.17 1.26
C CYS A 9 -14.34 17.41 0.55
N ILE A 10 -14.84 17.93 -0.58
CA ILE A 10 -15.84 17.24 -1.41
C ILE A 10 -15.25 15.95 -1.98
N LYS A 11 -14.04 16.04 -2.57
CA LYS A 11 -13.32 14.88 -3.13
C LYS A 11 -13.00 13.82 -2.07
N LEU A 12 -12.64 14.24 -0.86
CA LEU A 12 -12.44 13.34 0.27
C LEU A 12 -13.73 12.60 0.62
N GLY A 13 -14.86 13.32 0.71
CA GLY A 13 -16.17 12.72 0.99
C GLY A 13 -16.60 11.71 -0.07
N GLU A 14 -16.38 12.02 -1.34
CA GLU A 14 -16.62 11.09 -2.46
C GLU A 14 -15.74 9.84 -2.36
N THR A 15 -14.46 10.02 -2.02
CA THR A 15 -13.54 8.91 -1.83
C THR A 15 -13.99 8.02 -0.68
N LEU A 16 -14.34 8.59 0.48
CA LEU A 16 -14.83 7.79 1.62
C LEU A 16 -16.11 7.03 1.29
N SER A 17 -17.05 7.64 0.57
CA SER A 17 -18.28 6.98 0.13
C SER A 17 -18.00 5.84 -0.85
N ASN A 18 -17.07 6.03 -1.80
CA ASN A 18 -16.70 5.00 -2.77
C ASN A 18 -16.03 3.78 -2.12
N TRP A 19 -15.33 3.97 -0.99
CA TRP A 19 -14.60 2.93 -0.27
C TRP A 19 -15.30 2.46 1.03
N GLU A 20 -16.55 2.87 1.24
CA GLU A 20 -17.30 2.62 2.49
C GLU A 20 -17.39 1.13 2.82
N LYS A 21 -17.59 0.29 1.80
CA LYS A 21 -17.70 -1.16 1.95
C LYS A 21 -16.39 -1.77 2.49
N GLU A 22 -15.26 -1.37 1.93
CA GLU A 22 -13.93 -1.83 2.33
C GLU A 22 -13.60 -1.33 3.75
N ILE A 23 -13.96 -0.09 4.08
CA ILE A 23 -13.80 0.47 5.43
C ILE A 23 -14.60 -0.35 6.45
N ASN A 24 -15.87 -0.65 6.15
CA ASN A 24 -16.72 -1.49 7.00
C ASN A 24 -16.17 -2.91 7.16
N ASN A 25 -15.56 -3.46 6.09
CA ASN A 25 -14.94 -4.78 6.14
C ASN A 25 -13.72 -4.83 7.09
N ILE A 26 -12.95 -3.74 7.22
CA ILE A 26 -11.81 -3.67 8.16
C ILE A 26 -12.30 -3.79 9.61
N GLN A 27 -13.47 -3.24 9.95
CA GLN A 27 -14.05 -3.40 11.29
C GLN A 27 -14.62 -4.80 11.51
N LYS A 28 -15.24 -5.39 10.48
CA LYS A 28 -15.88 -6.70 10.56
C LYS A 28 -14.89 -7.85 10.62
N TYR A 29 -13.77 -7.75 9.90
CA TYR A 29 -12.77 -8.80 9.79
C TYR A 29 -11.47 -8.34 10.44
N ASN A 30 -10.87 -9.18 11.28
CA ASN A 30 -9.56 -8.91 11.88
C ASN A 30 -8.39 -9.09 10.88
N ILE A 31 -8.59 -8.68 9.63
CA ILE A 31 -7.62 -8.75 8.55
C ILE A 31 -7.03 -7.35 8.38
N ASN A 32 -5.76 -7.20 8.75
CA ASN A 32 -5.03 -5.96 8.54
C ASN A 32 -4.12 -6.07 7.31
N ASN A 33 -3.87 -4.93 6.66
CA ASN A 33 -2.91 -4.83 5.56
C ASN A 33 -1.45 -4.77 6.05
N GLY A 34 -1.21 -4.83 7.37
CA GLY A 34 0.11 -4.61 7.98
C GLY A 34 1.16 -5.63 7.52
N PHE A 35 0.77 -6.88 7.32
CA PHE A 35 1.68 -7.90 6.77
C PHE A 35 2.11 -7.57 5.33
N VAL A 36 1.18 -7.16 4.48
CA VAL A 36 1.44 -6.78 3.09
C VAL A 36 2.29 -5.51 3.02
N GLU A 37 1.98 -4.52 3.86
CA GLU A 37 2.75 -3.27 3.99
C GLU A 37 4.18 -3.53 4.48
N GLY A 38 4.35 -4.43 5.46
CA GLY A 38 5.66 -4.86 5.94
C GLY A 38 6.50 -5.46 4.81
N LYS A 39 5.92 -6.35 4.01
CA LYS A 39 6.58 -6.89 2.81
C LYS A 39 6.92 -5.79 1.79
N ASN A 40 5.99 -4.89 1.50
CA ASN A 40 6.21 -3.78 0.57
C ASN A 40 7.34 -2.85 1.01
N ASN A 41 7.42 -2.54 2.30
CA ASN A 41 8.51 -1.75 2.87
C ASN A 41 9.85 -2.47 2.75
N LYS A 42 9.91 -3.78 3.06
CA LYS A 42 11.12 -4.60 2.89
C LYS A 42 11.58 -4.63 1.44
N ILE A 43 10.67 -4.84 0.48
CA ILE A 43 10.97 -4.74 -0.96
C ILE A 43 11.54 -3.37 -1.31
N LYS A 44 10.94 -2.29 -0.81
CA LYS A 44 11.37 -0.91 -1.10
C LYS A 44 12.79 -0.65 -0.59
N VAL A 45 13.15 -1.17 0.58
CA VAL A 45 14.53 -1.13 1.11
C VAL A 45 15.49 -1.93 0.23
N ILE A 46 15.13 -3.16 -0.16
CA ILE A 46 15.97 -4.00 -1.02
C ILE A 46 16.24 -3.31 -2.36
N LYS A 47 15.20 -2.72 -2.97
CA LYS A 47 15.34 -1.94 -4.21
C LYS A 47 16.34 -0.79 -4.06
N ARG A 48 16.28 -0.04 -2.95
CA ARG A 48 17.22 1.05 -2.65
C ARG A 48 18.65 0.57 -2.38
N LEU A 49 18.85 -0.63 -1.82
CA LEU A 49 20.19 -1.17 -1.60
C LEU A 49 20.78 -1.84 -2.84
N SER A 50 19.95 -2.12 -3.84
CA SER A 50 20.30 -2.90 -5.02
C SER A 50 20.67 -2.05 -6.24
N TYR A 51 21.05 -0.78 -6.02
CA TYR A 51 21.59 0.05 -7.09
C TYR A 51 22.81 -0.64 -7.73
N GLY A 52 22.83 -0.71 -9.07
CA GLY A 52 23.90 -1.37 -9.82
C GLY A 52 23.59 -2.82 -10.26
N ILE A 53 22.49 -3.42 -9.80
CA ILE A 53 22.05 -4.71 -10.34
C ILE A 53 21.54 -4.53 -11.77
N LYS A 54 22.31 -5.02 -12.76
CA LYS A 54 21.99 -4.89 -14.18
C LYS A 54 20.87 -5.83 -14.66
N LYS A 55 20.72 -7.01 -14.03
CA LYS A 55 19.72 -8.03 -14.39
C LYS A 55 18.57 -8.04 -13.38
N ILE A 56 17.36 -7.73 -13.84
CA ILE A 56 16.16 -7.69 -12.97
C ILE A 56 15.87 -9.02 -12.28
N ASP A 57 16.24 -10.15 -12.91
CA ASP A 57 16.05 -11.49 -12.33
C ASP A 57 16.87 -11.69 -11.07
N ASN A 58 18.06 -11.06 -10.98
CA ASN A 58 18.88 -11.11 -9.77
C ASN A 58 18.22 -10.30 -8.65
N LEU A 59 17.61 -9.15 -8.97
CA LEU A 59 16.83 -8.39 -8.00
C LEU A 59 15.63 -9.19 -7.50
N ARG A 60 14.92 -9.91 -8.39
CA ARG A 60 13.80 -10.79 -8.01
C ARG A 60 14.24 -11.91 -7.08
N LYS A 61 15.34 -12.59 -7.38
CA LYS A 61 15.92 -13.64 -6.52
C LYS A 61 16.32 -13.09 -5.15
N LEU A 62 16.96 -11.92 -5.09
CA LEU A 62 17.31 -11.26 -3.82
C LEU A 62 16.09 -10.89 -3.00
N ILE A 63 15.04 -10.39 -3.64
CA ILE A 63 13.77 -10.08 -2.98
C ILE A 63 13.15 -11.36 -2.41
N GLN A 64 13.10 -12.45 -3.18
CA GLN A 64 12.59 -13.74 -2.70
C GLN A 64 13.41 -14.25 -1.50
N LEU A 65 14.73 -14.33 -1.62
CA LEU A 65 15.62 -14.80 -0.54
C LEU A 65 15.47 -14.01 0.76
N ARG A 66 15.18 -12.71 0.68
CA ARG A 66 15.11 -11.83 1.86
C ARG A 66 13.70 -11.68 2.42
N ILE A 67 12.65 -12.06 1.71
CA ILE A 67 11.25 -11.92 2.16
C ILE A 67 10.68 -13.25 2.66
N SER A 68 11.26 -14.37 2.21
CA SER A 68 11.07 -15.70 2.79
C SER A 68 11.45 -15.75 4.27
#